data_AF-S4RPH5-F1
#
_entry.id   AF-S4RPH5-F1
#
_cell.length_a   1.000
_cell.length_b   1.000
_cell.length_c   1.000
_cell.angle_alpha   90.00
_cell.angle_beta   90.00
_cell.angle_gamma   90.00
#
_symmetry.space_group_name_H-M   'P 1'
#
loop_
_entity.id
_entity.type
_entity.pdbx_description
1 polymer ?
#
loop_
_entity_poly.entity_id
_entity_poly.type
_entity_poly.pdbx_seq_one_letter_code
_entity_poly.pdbx_strand_id
1 'polypeptide(L)'
;NDNDGGGGDVNYDVHIFYYAWFGNPRFNGRYVHWNHALLRHWDAKVAAAWPTGAHEPPGDVAASFYPELGPYSSRDPAAVHGHMRQLRHAAAGVLVLSWYPPGRKDDNGDPVDDLVPMLLDAAHRHALKV
;
A
#
# COMPACT_ATOMS: atom_id res chain seq x y z
N ASN A 1 -27.03 -19.80 -0.33
CA ASN A 1 -26.58 -20.62 0.82
C ASN A 1 -25.07 -20.53 0.79
N ASP A 2 -24.54 -19.39 1.23
CA ASP A 2 -23.10 -19.08 1.17
C ASP A 2 -22.59 -18.96 2.60
N ASN A 3 -22.51 -20.14 3.22
CA ASN A 3 -21.93 -20.33 4.52
C ASN A 3 -20.41 -20.48 4.31
N ASP A 4 -19.68 -19.36 4.36
CA ASP A 4 -18.21 -19.36 4.38
C ASP A 4 -17.67 -19.09 5.80
N GLY A 5 -18.23 -19.83 6.76
CA GLY A 5 -17.51 -20.80 7.61
C GLY A 5 -16.06 -20.62 8.06
N GLY A 6 -15.45 -19.43 8.14
CA GLY A 6 -14.06 -19.37 8.63
C GLY A 6 -13.40 -18.03 8.99
N GLY A 7 -14.07 -16.89 8.90
CA GLY A 7 -13.47 -15.61 9.33
C GLY A 7 -13.94 -15.22 10.71
N GLY A 8 -13.15 -15.45 11.76
CA GLY A 8 -13.46 -15.00 13.13
C GLY A 8 -13.87 -13.52 13.17
N ASP A 9 -14.65 -13.15 14.20
CA ASP A 9 -15.07 -11.77 14.39
C ASP A 9 -13.86 -10.84 14.39
N VAL A 10 -13.96 -9.72 13.66
CA VAL A 10 -12.94 -8.68 13.65
C VAL A 10 -13.13 -7.77 14.87
N ASN A 11 -12.03 -7.22 15.39
CA ASN A 11 -12.07 -6.25 16.47
C ASN A 11 -12.02 -4.82 15.90
N TYR A 12 -13.10 -4.06 16.06
CA TYR A 12 -13.19 -2.67 15.58
C TYR A 12 -12.39 -1.65 16.43
N ASP A 13 -11.86 -2.08 17.57
CA ASP A 13 -10.91 -1.27 18.36
C ASP A 13 -9.46 -1.49 17.88
N VAL A 14 -9.22 -2.45 16.97
CA VAL A 14 -7.90 -2.70 16.36
C VAL A 14 -7.80 -2.03 15.00
N HIS A 15 -6.87 -1.08 14.90
CA HIS A 15 -6.69 -0.18 13.77
C HIS A 15 -5.32 -0.43 13.13
N ILE A 16 -5.28 -0.59 11.80
CA ILE A 16 -4.03 -0.81 11.04
C ILE A 16 -3.84 0.32 10.03
N PHE A 17 -2.69 0.98 10.08
CA PHE A 17 -2.31 1.98 9.07
C PHE A 17 -2.09 1.32 7.70
N TYR A 18 -2.70 1.90 6.68
CA TYR A 18 -2.68 1.38 5.31
C TYR A 18 -2.28 2.45 4.32
N TYR A 19 -1.39 2.08 3.39
CA TYR A 19 -0.86 2.97 2.37
C TYR A 19 -1.30 2.50 0.98
N ALA A 20 -2.07 3.34 0.29
CA ALA A 20 -2.61 3.07 -1.04
C ALA A 20 -1.76 3.66 -2.18
N TRP A 21 -0.46 3.88 -1.94
CA TRP A 21 0.42 4.65 -2.82
C TRP A 21 1.30 3.81 -3.77
N PHE A 22 1.19 2.49 -3.74
CA PHE A 22 2.06 1.61 -4.54
C PHE A 22 1.54 1.46 -5.97
N GLY A 23 2.45 1.40 -6.95
CA GLY A 23 2.08 1.30 -8.36
C GLY A 23 3.04 0.46 -9.18
N ASN A 24 2.55 -0.13 -10.27
CA ASN A 24 3.35 -0.96 -11.17
C ASN A 24 3.02 -0.68 -12.66
N PRO A 25 3.86 -1.13 -13.61
CA PRO A 25 3.68 -0.82 -15.02
C PRO A 25 2.32 -1.21 -15.60
N ARG A 26 1.71 -2.29 -15.11
CA ARG A 26 0.42 -2.79 -15.61
C ARG A 26 -0.74 -1.85 -15.29
N PHE A 27 -0.80 -1.30 -14.07
CA PHE A 27 -1.94 -0.49 -13.61
C PHE A 27 -1.64 1.01 -13.55
N ASN A 28 -0.37 1.40 -13.50
CA ASN A 28 0.08 2.80 -13.34
C ASN A 28 0.96 3.28 -14.51
N GLY A 29 1.30 2.42 -15.47
CA GLY A 29 2.25 2.72 -16.56
C GLY A 29 3.71 2.82 -16.12
N ARG A 30 3.99 2.85 -14.81
CA ARG A 30 5.33 2.88 -14.20
C ARG A 30 5.29 2.31 -12.79
N TYR A 31 6.45 2.01 -12.22
CA TYR A 31 6.55 1.79 -10.78
C TYR A 31 6.35 3.11 -10.02
N VAL A 32 5.65 3.02 -8.88
CA VAL A 32 5.42 4.13 -7.94
C VAL A 32 5.67 3.61 -6.54
N HIS A 33 6.40 4.36 -5.72
CA HIS A 33 6.91 3.98 -4.39
C HIS A 33 7.87 2.78 -4.36
N TRP A 34 7.71 1.76 -5.21
CA TRP A 34 8.66 0.64 -5.30
C TRP A 34 10.04 1.06 -5.82
N ASN A 35 10.08 2.07 -6.69
CA ASN A 35 11.27 2.67 -7.28
C ASN A 35 11.68 3.96 -6.55
N HIS A 36 11.47 4.03 -5.23
CA HIS A 36 11.78 5.22 -4.44
C HIS A 36 13.26 5.61 -4.58
N ALA A 37 13.55 6.91 -4.53
CA ALA A 37 14.92 7.41 -4.51
C ALA A 37 15.61 7.13 -3.16
N LEU A 38 16.91 6.84 -3.18
CA LEU A 38 17.70 6.78 -1.96
C LEU A 38 17.75 8.18 -1.31
N LEU A 39 17.28 8.28 -0.07
CA LEU A 39 17.25 9.54 0.65
C LEU A 39 18.67 9.99 1.01
N ARG A 40 19.01 11.21 0.60
CA ARG A 40 20.32 11.78 0.89
C ARG A 40 20.39 12.17 2.37
N HIS A 41 21.48 11.79 3.03
CA HIS A 41 21.79 12.29 4.36
C HIS A 41 21.91 13.83 4.34
N TRP A 42 21.40 14.50 5.39
CA TRP A 42 21.35 15.96 5.47
C TRP A 42 22.75 16.61 5.49
N ASP A 43 23.74 15.97 6.14
CA ASP A 43 25.14 16.36 6.06
C ASP A 43 25.76 15.87 4.74
N ALA A 44 26.22 16.82 3.92
CA ALA A 44 26.84 16.56 2.63
C ALA A 44 28.11 15.69 2.69
N LYS A 45 28.88 15.76 3.78
CA LYS A 45 30.09 14.94 3.96
C LYS A 45 29.73 13.49 4.19
N VAL A 46 28.71 13.24 5.01
CA VAL A 46 28.18 11.89 5.22
C VAL A 46 27.55 11.38 3.93
N ALA A 47 26.73 12.20 3.26
CA ALA A 47 26.05 11.82 2.02
C ALA A 47 27.02 11.37 0.92
N ALA A 48 28.21 11.96 0.83
CA ALA A 48 29.21 11.60 -0.18
C ALA A 48 29.72 10.15 -0.06
N ALA A 49 29.53 9.50 1.10
CA ALA A 49 29.95 8.13 1.34
C ALA A 49 28.88 7.08 1.00
N TRP A 50 27.66 7.49 0.64
CA TRP A 50 26.52 6.60 0.39
C TRP A 50 26.06 6.64 -1.07
N PRO A 51 25.50 5.54 -1.59
CA PRO A 51 24.97 5.51 -2.95
C PRO A 51 23.80 6.49 -3.13
N THR A 52 23.66 6.96 -4.36
CA THR A 52 22.56 7.81 -4.81
C THR A 52 21.84 7.14 -5.97
N GLY A 53 20.61 7.55 -6.25
CA GLY A 53 19.80 7.00 -7.33
C GLY A 53 18.44 6.55 -6.82
N ALA A 54 17.81 5.64 -7.56
CA ALA A 54 16.53 5.04 -7.21
C ALA A 54 16.59 3.53 -7.38
N HIS A 55 15.70 2.84 -6.68
CA HIS A 55 15.56 1.39 -6.82
C HIS A 55 15.02 1.00 -8.21
N GLU A 56 15.39 -0.19 -8.71
CA GLU A 56 14.96 -0.74 -10.01
C GLU A 56 14.08 -2.00 -9.90
N PRO A 57 12.76 -1.86 -9.67
CA PRO A 57 11.85 -3.00 -9.59
C PRO A 57 11.73 -3.76 -10.93
N PRO A 58 11.47 -5.08 -10.92
CA PRO A 58 11.00 -5.85 -9.76
C PRO A 58 12.11 -6.49 -8.93
N GLY A 59 13.36 -6.51 -9.41
CA GLY A 59 14.47 -7.17 -8.72
C GLY A 59 15.04 -6.37 -7.55
N ASP A 60 14.95 -5.05 -7.62
CA ASP A 60 15.42 -4.11 -6.61
C ASP A 60 14.26 -3.18 -6.21
N VAL A 61 13.68 -3.38 -5.03
CA VAL A 61 12.57 -2.57 -4.52
C VAL A 61 13.03 -1.73 -3.33
N ALA A 62 12.38 -0.59 -3.12
CA ALA A 62 12.62 0.31 -1.99
C ALA A 62 12.11 -0.23 -0.64
N ALA A 63 12.49 -1.46 -0.30
CA ALA A 63 12.15 -2.13 0.94
C ALA A 63 13.23 -3.15 1.31
N SER A 64 13.49 -3.30 2.61
CA SER A 64 14.38 -4.37 3.11
C SER A 64 13.72 -5.76 3.08
N PHE A 65 12.40 -5.82 2.87
CA PHE A 65 11.61 -7.05 2.74
C PHE A 65 10.92 -7.08 1.38
N TYR A 66 10.69 -8.28 0.85
CA TYR A 66 10.00 -8.46 -0.42
C TYR A 66 8.56 -8.95 -0.18
N PRO A 67 7.53 -8.25 -0.66
CA PRO A 67 6.14 -8.67 -0.50
C PRO A 67 5.85 -9.96 -1.30
N GLU A 68 5.03 -10.85 -0.73
CA GLU A 68 4.57 -12.06 -1.43
C GLU A 68 3.83 -11.74 -2.74
N LEU A 69 3.09 -10.63 -2.77
CA LEU A 69 2.40 -10.12 -3.96
C LEU A 69 3.35 -9.48 -5.01
N GLY A 70 4.66 -9.44 -4.75
CA GLY A 70 5.62 -8.69 -5.55
C GLY A 70 5.36 -7.17 -5.51
N PRO A 71 5.98 -6.38 -6.41
CA PRO A 71 5.71 -4.95 -6.52
C PRO A 71 4.32 -4.71 -7.11
N TYR A 72 3.30 -4.91 -6.29
CA TYR A 72 1.89 -4.80 -6.63
C TYR A 72 1.48 -3.35 -6.89
N SER A 73 0.28 -3.16 -7.44
CA SER A 73 -0.35 -1.84 -7.53
C SER A 73 -1.49 -1.75 -6.51
N SER A 74 -1.56 -0.64 -5.78
CA SER A 74 -2.72 -0.29 -4.96
C SER A 74 -3.98 0.02 -5.80
N ARG A 75 -3.83 0.12 -7.12
CA ARG A 75 -4.94 0.24 -8.09
C ARG A 75 -5.44 -1.12 -8.59
N ASP A 76 -4.76 -2.22 -8.24
CA ASP A 76 -5.18 -3.58 -8.61
C ASP A 76 -6.27 -4.08 -7.64
N PRO A 77 -7.52 -4.31 -8.11
CA PRO A 77 -8.59 -4.80 -7.26
C PRO A 77 -8.28 -6.15 -6.61
N ALA A 78 -7.48 -7.00 -7.27
CA ALA A 78 -7.09 -8.30 -6.73
C ALA A 78 -6.15 -8.14 -5.52
N ALA A 79 -5.19 -7.22 -5.60
CA ALA A 79 -4.30 -6.90 -4.48
C ALA A 79 -5.09 -6.33 -3.29
N VAL A 80 -5.98 -5.36 -3.54
CA VAL A 80 -6.83 -4.77 -2.50
C VAL A 80 -7.72 -5.84 -1.85
N HIS A 81 -8.34 -6.73 -2.63
CA HIS A 81 -9.13 -7.82 -2.07
C HIS A 81 -8.28 -8.76 -1.20
N GLY A 82 -7.06 -9.08 -1.64
CA GLY A 82 -6.10 -9.85 -0.85
C GLY A 82 -5.76 -9.19 0.49
N HIS A 83 -5.52 -7.87 0.50
CA HIS A 83 -5.25 -7.11 1.72
C HIS A 83 -6.43 -7.16 2.71
N MET A 84 -7.67 -6.99 2.23
CA MET A 84 -8.85 -7.07 3.11
C MET A 84 -9.00 -8.46 3.75
N ARG A 85 -8.68 -9.53 3.01
CA ARG A 85 -8.62 -10.88 3.59
C ARG A 85 -7.54 -10.98 4.66
N GLN A 86 -6.36 -10.43 4.42
CA GLN A 86 -5.26 -10.42 5.40
C GLN A 86 -5.65 -9.66 6.68
N LEU A 87 -6.34 -8.52 6.57
CA LEU A 87 -6.87 -7.77 7.72
C LEU A 87 -7.86 -8.59 8.55
N ARG A 88 -8.79 -9.30 7.87
CA ARG A 88 -9.71 -10.22 8.54
C ARG A 88 -8.96 -11.36 9.25
N HIS A 89 -7.96 -11.95 8.60
CA HIS A 89 -7.13 -12.99 9.21
C HIS A 89 -6.34 -12.49 10.43
N ALA A 90 -5.99 -11.20 10.46
CA ALA A 90 -5.38 -10.53 11.59
C ALA A 90 -6.38 -10.09 12.68
N ALA A 91 -7.69 -10.35 12.49
CA ALA A 91 -8.79 -9.88 13.35
C ALA A 91 -8.82 -8.35 13.55
N ALA A 92 -8.28 -7.57 12.62
CA ALA A 92 -8.32 -6.11 12.64
C ALA A 92 -9.57 -5.61 11.89
N GLY A 93 -10.39 -4.80 12.56
CA GLY A 93 -11.66 -4.32 12.01
C GLY A 93 -11.57 -2.98 11.27
N VAL A 94 -10.48 -2.21 11.46
CA VAL A 94 -10.37 -0.84 10.92
C VAL A 94 -9.06 -0.64 10.17
N LEU A 95 -9.18 -0.15 8.93
CA LEU A 95 -8.09 0.26 8.05
C LEU A 95 -7.92 1.77 8.09
N VAL A 96 -6.85 2.26 8.71
CA VAL A 96 -6.56 3.70 8.77
C VAL A 96 -5.82 4.12 7.50
N LEU A 97 -6.56 4.67 6.54
CA LEU A 97 -6.02 5.05 5.23
C LEU A 97 -5.12 6.30 5.31
N SER A 98 -3.86 6.17 4.89
CA SER A 98 -3.00 7.31 4.58
C SER A 98 -3.61 8.07 3.40
N TRP A 99 -3.95 9.35 3.61
CA TRP A 99 -4.71 10.15 2.66
C TRP A 99 -4.17 11.56 2.49
N TYR A 100 -4.23 12.04 1.26
CA TYR A 100 -3.96 13.42 0.87
C TYR A 100 -5.20 13.97 0.14
N PRO A 101 -5.48 15.29 0.24
CA PRO A 101 -6.57 15.91 -0.50
C PRO A 101 -6.51 15.65 -2.02
N PRO A 102 -7.64 15.75 -2.74
CA PRO A 102 -7.67 15.54 -4.19
C PRO A 102 -6.60 16.35 -4.93
N GLY A 103 -5.84 15.69 -5.81
CA GLY A 103 -4.73 16.30 -6.56
C GLY A 103 -3.46 16.56 -5.74
N ARG A 104 -3.43 16.25 -4.44
CA ARG A 104 -2.23 16.25 -3.59
C ARG A 104 -1.67 14.83 -3.46
N LYS A 105 -0.38 14.75 -3.19
CA LYS A 105 0.39 13.52 -3.06
C LYS A 105 1.64 13.79 -2.24
N ASP A 106 2.28 12.73 -1.77
CA ASP A 106 3.66 12.83 -1.28
C ASP A 106 4.65 13.08 -2.45
N ASP A 107 5.89 13.41 -2.12
CA ASP A 107 6.90 13.76 -3.12
C ASP A 107 7.24 12.60 -4.08
N ASN A 108 6.98 11.36 -3.68
CA ASN A 108 7.38 10.14 -4.38
C ASN A 108 6.20 9.33 -4.95
N GLY A 109 4.96 9.71 -4.66
CA GLY A 109 3.76 9.00 -5.06
C GLY A 109 2.95 9.62 -6.20
N ASP A 110 1.75 9.09 -6.40
CA ASP A 110 0.65 9.64 -7.18
C ASP A 110 -0.49 10.07 -6.25
N PRO A 111 -1.44 10.94 -6.68
CA PRO A 111 -2.66 11.17 -5.91
C PRO A 111 -3.43 9.86 -5.71
N VAL A 112 -3.94 9.67 -4.49
CA VAL A 112 -4.60 8.42 -4.05
C VAL A 112 -6.09 8.58 -3.73
N ASP A 113 -6.61 9.82 -3.76
CA ASP A 113 -8.00 10.11 -3.42
C ASP A 113 -9.01 9.38 -4.31
N ASP A 114 -8.68 9.18 -5.60
CA ASP A 114 -9.52 8.46 -6.55
C ASP A 114 -9.65 6.95 -6.24
N LEU A 115 -8.80 6.40 -5.36
CA LEU A 115 -8.88 5.02 -4.88
C LEU A 115 -9.82 4.86 -3.68
N VAL A 116 -10.18 5.95 -2.99
CA VAL A 116 -11.01 5.90 -1.77
C VAL A 116 -12.34 5.15 -2.00
N PRO A 117 -13.12 5.40 -3.08
CA PRO A 117 -14.35 4.65 -3.31
C PRO A 117 -14.12 3.14 -3.45
N MET A 118 -13.08 2.73 -4.19
CA MET A 118 -12.74 1.31 -4.36
C MET A 118 -12.35 0.65 -3.03
N LEU A 119 -11.60 1.37 -2.19
CA LEU A 119 -11.16 0.89 -0.87
C LEU A 119 -12.35 0.74 0.09
N LEU A 120 -13.27 1.71 0.10
CA LEU A 120 -14.50 1.64 0.89
C LEU A 120 -15.38 0.45 0.46
N ASP A 121 -15.57 0.24 -0.84
CA ASP A 121 -16.32 -0.89 -1.37
C ASP A 121 -15.67 -2.23 -1.01
N ALA A 122 -14.34 -2.31 -1.11
CA ALA A 122 -13.60 -3.52 -0.75
C ALA A 122 -13.70 -3.81 0.76
N ALA A 123 -13.51 -2.81 1.61
CA ALA A 123 -13.65 -2.95 3.05
C ALA A 123 -15.08 -3.38 3.44
N HIS A 124 -16.10 -2.78 2.83
CA HIS A 124 -17.50 -3.12 3.08
C HIS A 124 -17.80 -4.59 2.75
N ARG A 125 -17.33 -5.10 1.60
CA ARG A 125 -17.48 -6.51 1.20
C ARG A 125 -16.85 -7.49 2.19
N HIS A 126 -15.88 -7.05 2.99
CA HIS A 126 -15.18 -7.85 3.99
C HIS A 126 -15.58 -7.52 5.42
N ALA A 127 -16.67 -6.77 5.63
CA ALA A 127 -17.13 -6.31 6.94
C ALA A 127 -16.03 -5.58 7.75
N LEU A 128 -15.21 -4.78 7.05
CA LEU A 128 -14.20 -3.91 7.63
C LEU A 128 -14.66 -2.44 7.58
N LYS A 129 -13.98 -1.59 8.35
CA LYS A 129 -14.13 -0.13 8.32
C LYS A 129 -12.87 0.53 7.77
N VAL A 130 -13.04 1.73 7.23
CA VAL A 130 -11.97 2.66 6.83
C VAL A 130 -12.13 3.93 7.65
#